data_AF-A0AA37TDM0-F1
#
_entry.id   AF-A0AA37TDM0-F1
#
_cell.length_a   1.000
_cell.length_b   1.000
_cell.length_c   1.000
_cell.angle_alpha   90.00
_cell.angle_beta   90.00
_cell.angle_gamma   90.00
#
_symmetry.space_group_name_H-M   'P 1'
#
loop_
_entity.id
_entity.type
_entity.pdbx_description
1 polymer ?
#
loop_
_entity_poly.entity_id
_entity_poly.type
_entity_poly.pdbx_seq_one_letter_code
_entity_poly.pdbx_strand_id
1 'polypeptide(L)'
;MRPSILALLGLMLVACPHSALAQGVSDVPATSVEADEPRPGPPPPLPELSDPNGRAGEALNEPGERSRIPKALRSSGSKAGGPANDLNPGGRDEAPAPPKGDLGRVVAGQELFHGNYCGKGQRGEGLPPTDALDAACMRHDACYEAAGYHSCACDASLRREASAVADGTGAPLEVRRRALSVVEATAVMECRAP
;
A
#
# COMPACT_ATOMS: atom_id res chain seq x y z
N MET A 1 46.16 -6.87 29.00
CA MET A 1 45.96 -6.95 30.46
C MET A 1 44.56 -6.43 30.77
N ARG A 2 43.67 -7.31 31.24
CA ARG A 2 42.34 -7.00 31.81
C ARG A 2 42.51 -6.53 33.27
N PRO A 3 41.57 -5.77 33.85
CA PRO A 3 40.42 -6.37 34.57
C PRO A 3 39.10 -5.59 34.30
N SER A 4 37.87 -6.10 34.21
CA SER A 4 37.13 -7.20 34.85
C SER A 4 37.06 -7.10 36.37
N ILE A 5 36.08 -6.34 36.86
CA ILE A 5 35.55 -6.45 38.23
C ILE A 5 34.05 -6.76 38.13
N LEU A 6 33.73 -8.01 38.45
CA LEU A 6 32.42 -8.50 38.84
C LEU A 6 32.11 -8.04 40.26
N ALA A 7 30.91 -7.53 40.51
CA ALA A 7 30.28 -7.58 41.82
C ALA A 7 28.76 -7.72 41.65
N LEU A 8 28.25 -8.89 42.06
CA LEU A 8 26.84 -9.23 42.24
C LEU A 8 26.19 -8.35 43.31
N LEU A 9 24.90 -8.03 43.13
CA LEU A 9 23.89 -8.23 44.17
C LEU A 9 22.49 -8.24 43.54
N GLY A 10 21.77 -9.35 43.66
CA GLY A 10 20.34 -9.43 43.36
C GLY A 10 19.51 -9.33 44.64
N LEU A 11 18.30 -8.76 44.56
CA LEU A 11 17.19 -9.08 45.47
C LEU A 11 15.82 -8.61 44.91
N MET A 12 14.99 -9.62 44.59
CA MET A 12 13.55 -9.81 44.83
C MET A 12 12.47 -8.78 44.44
N LEU A 13 11.58 -9.30 43.55
CA LEU A 13 10.12 -9.25 43.52
C LEU A 13 9.36 -8.14 44.28
N VAL A 14 8.60 -7.33 43.53
CA VAL A 14 7.22 -6.96 43.90
C VAL A 14 6.36 -6.97 42.63
N ALA A 15 5.46 -7.95 42.53
CA ALA A 15 4.36 -7.99 41.58
C ALA A 15 3.19 -7.18 42.18
N CYS A 16 2.65 -6.22 41.42
CA CYS A 16 1.39 -5.56 41.75
C CYS A 16 0.41 -5.73 40.57
N PRO A 17 -0.50 -6.71 40.61
CA PRO A 17 -1.64 -6.74 39.70
C PRO A 17 -2.70 -5.77 40.22
N HIS A 18 -2.92 -4.65 39.53
CA HIS A 18 -4.08 -3.80 39.81
C HIS A 18 -5.31 -4.40 39.15
N SER A 19 -6.02 -5.24 39.91
CA SER A 19 -7.38 -5.64 39.63
C SER A 19 -8.31 -4.43 39.85
N ALA A 20 -8.82 -3.85 38.78
CA ALA A 20 -9.90 -2.87 38.86
C ALA A 20 -11.22 -3.61 39.16
N LEU A 21 -11.66 -3.54 40.41
CA LEU A 21 -12.97 -4.04 40.85
C LEU A 21 -14.08 -3.05 40.48
N ALA A 22 -15.13 -3.61 39.91
CA ALA A 22 -16.40 -2.98 39.60
C ALA A 22 -17.05 -2.37 40.86
N GLN A 23 -17.51 -1.13 40.76
CA GLN A 23 -18.39 -0.52 41.76
C GLN A 23 -19.83 -0.92 41.44
N GLY A 24 -20.45 -1.65 42.37
CA GLY A 24 -21.89 -1.83 42.42
C GLY A 24 -22.57 -0.60 43.02
N VAL A 25 -23.71 -0.23 42.44
CA VAL A 25 -24.72 0.60 43.10
C VAL A 25 -26.06 -0.08 42.90
N SER A 26 -26.73 -0.34 44.01
CA SER A 26 -28.07 -0.91 44.14
C SER A 26 -29.18 0.00 43.60
N ASP A 27 -30.12 -0.65 42.91
CA ASP A 27 -31.59 -0.53 42.89
C ASP A 27 -32.28 0.85 42.82
N VAL A 28 -33.01 1.04 41.72
CA VAL A 28 -34.19 1.91 41.58
C VAL A 28 -35.29 1.07 40.91
N PRO A 29 -36.57 1.12 41.38
CA PRO A 29 -37.50 0.01 41.24
C PRO A 29 -38.13 -0.13 39.85
N ALA A 30 -38.59 -1.35 39.61
CA ALA A 30 -39.18 -1.86 38.38
C ALA A 30 -40.36 -1.03 37.85
N THR A 31 -40.24 -0.61 36.59
CA THR A 31 -41.40 -0.45 35.69
C THR A 31 -41.29 -1.55 34.65
N SER A 32 -42.08 -2.60 34.81
CA SER A 32 -42.22 -3.68 33.82
C SER A 32 -42.93 -3.14 32.58
N VAL A 33 -42.15 -2.82 31.55
CA VAL A 33 -42.63 -2.74 30.16
C VAL A 33 -42.12 -4.02 29.51
N GLU A 34 -43.03 -4.88 29.06
CA GLU A 34 -42.66 -6.02 28.23
C GLU A 34 -41.86 -5.52 27.03
N ALA A 35 -40.59 -5.93 26.95
CA ALA A 35 -39.77 -5.76 25.78
C ALA A 35 -40.10 -6.88 24.80
N ASP A 36 -40.79 -6.55 23.71
CA ASP A 36 -40.79 -7.38 22.51
C ASP A 36 -39.32 -7.53 22.06
N GLU A 37 -38.79 -8.76 22.05
CA GLU A 37 -37.42 -9.03 21.60
C GLU A 37 -37.25 -8.50 20.16
N PRO A 38 -36.23 -7.68 19.86
CA PRO A 38 -35.96 -7.27 18.49
C PRO A 38 -35.63 -8.50 17.66
N ARG A 39 -36.58 -8.94 16.81
CA ARG A 39 -36.33 -10.03 15.86
C ARG A 39 -35.14 -9.66 14.98
N PRO A 40 -34.07 -10.47 14.93
CA PRO A 40 -32.95 -10.22 14.05
C PRO A 40 -33.43 -10.14 12.60
N GLY A 41 -33.09 -9.05 11.92
CA GLY A 41 -33.31 -8.93 10.48
C GLY A 41 -32.50 -9.99 9.71
N PRO A 42 -32.90 -10.31 8.47
CA PRO A 42 -32.17 -11.27 7.64
C PRO A 42 -30.70 -10.85 7.49
N PRO A 43 -29.77 -11.82 7.44
CA PRO A 43 -28.35 -11.53 7.27
C PRO A 43 -28.13 -10.78 5.95
N PRO A 44 -27.14 -9.86 5.89
CA PRO A 44 -26.82 -9.16 4.66
C PRO A 44 -26.41 -10.16 3.57
N PRO A 45 -26.71 -9.88 2.29
CA PRO A 45 -26.33 -10.74 1.19
C PRO A 45 -24.80 -10.89 1.14
N LEU A 46 -24.34 -12.09 0.79
CA LEU A 46 -22.93 -12.38 0.60
C LEU A 46 -22.39 -11.58 -0.61
N PRO A 47 -21.14 -11.08 -0.55
CA PRO A 47 -20.55 -10.33 -1.66
C PRO A 47 -20.36 -11.20 -2.90
N GLU A 48 -20.70 -10.66 -4.08
CA GLU A 48 -20.42 -11.28 -5.37
C GLU A 48 -18.92 -11.19 -5.68
N LEU A 49 -18.24 -12.33 -5.75
CA LEU A 49 -16.79 -12.44 -5.97
C LEU A 49 -16.33 -12.08 -7.39
N SER A 50 -17.28 -11.83 -8.30
CA SER A 50 -17.04 -11.54 -9.72
C SER A 50 -16.57 -10.11 -9.97
N ASP A 51 -16.81 -9.20 -9.02
CA ASP A 51 -16.32 -7.82 -9.04
C ASP A 51 -15.51 -7.57 -7.76
N PRO A 52 -14.17 -7.73 -7.79
CA PRO A 52 -13.33 -7.61 -6.60
C PRO A 52 -13.35 -6.20 -6.00
N ASN A 53 -13.93 -5.21 -6.70
CA ASN A 53 -14.07 -3.83 -6.24
C ASN A 53 -15.54 -3.44 -5.97
N GLY A 54 -16.50 -4.33 -6.23
CA GLY A 54 -17.92 -4.06 -6.09
C GLY A 54 -18.41 -4.29 -4.67
N ARG A 55 -18.89 -3.24 -3.99
CA ARG A 55 -19.76 -3.42 -2.83
C ARG A 55 -21.19 -3.48 -3.34
N ALA A 56 -21.67 -4.70 -3.64
CA ALA A 56 -23.05 -4.94 -4.08
C ALA A 56 -23.53 -4.06 -5.27
N GLY A 57 -22.77 -4.04 -6.37
CA GLY A 57 -23.24 -3.51 -7.66
C GLY A 57 -23.20 -1.99 -7.86
N GLU A 58 -22.74 -1.20 -6.89
CA GLU A 58 -22.54 0.25 -7.07
C GLU A 58 -21.11 0.57 -7.53
N ALA A 59 -20.97 1.38 -8.57
CA ALA A 59 -19.67 1.79 -9.09
C ALA A 59 -18.95 2.70 -8.08
N LEU A 60 -17.68 2.38 -7.77
CA LEU A 60 -16.86 3.09 -6.77
C LEU A 60 -16.53 4.55 -7.14
N ASN A 61 -16.90 5.01 -8.33
CA ASN A 61 -16.63 6.38 -8.77
C ASN A 61 -17.57 7.41 -8.13
N GLU A 62 -18.69 7.00 -7.53
CA GLU A 62 -19.68 7.89 -6.92
C GLU A 62 -20.14 7.36 -5.55
N PRO A 63 -20.26 8.19 -4.51
CA PRO A 63 -20.88 7.78 -3.25
C PRO A 63 -22.37 7.50 -3.46
N GLY A 64 -22.77 6.22 -3.35
CA GLY A 64 -24.16 5.77 -3.53
C GLY A 64 -25.19 6.49 -2.65
N GLU A 65 -26.47 6.27 -2.90
CA GLU A 65 -27.57 7.05 -2.28
C GLU A 65 -27.58 6.98 -0.74
N ARG A 66 -27.00 5.93 -0.16
CA ARG A 66 -26.86 5.74 1.30
C ARG A 66 -25.68 6.50 1.91
N SER A 67 -24.88 7.20 1.11
CA SER A 67 -23.74 7.97 1.61
C SER A 67 -24.21 9.20 2.38
N ARG A 68 -23.80 9.27 3.67
CA ARG A 68 -24.05 10.44 4.54
C ARG A 68 -23.17 11.64 4.20
N ILE A 69 -22.29 11.53 3.20
CA ILE A 69 -21.46 12.64 2.75
C ILE A 69 -22.36 13.65 2.03
N PRO A 70 -22.41 14.93 2.44
CA PRO A 70 -23.16 15.97 1.72
C PRO A 70 -22.76 16.05 0.24
N LYS A 71 -23.72 16.27 -0.68
CA LYS A 71 -23.45 16.36 -2.14
C LYS A 71 -22.34 17.37 -2.46
N ALA A 72 -22.32 18.50 -1.78
CA ALA A 72 -21.29 19.53 -1.93
C ALA A 72 -19.87 19.05 -1.54
N LEU A 73 -19.75 18.00 -0.74
CA LEU A 73 -18.47 17.46 -0.27
C LEU A 73 -18.07 16.16 -0.98
N ARG A 74 -18.91 15.60 -1.86
CA ARG A 74 -18.62 14.34 -2.57
C ARG A 74 -17.37 14.43 -3.47
N SER A 75 -17.08 15.61 -4.03
CA SER A 75 -15.86 15.89 -4.82
C SER A 75 -14.74 16.55 -4.01
N SER A 76 -14.91 16.70 -2.69
CA SER A 76 -13.92 17.37 -1.84
C SER A 76 -12.59 16.62 -1.80
N GLY A 77 -12.61 15.28 -1.90
CA GLY A 77 -11.40 14.45 -1.96
C GLY A 77 -10.51 14.79 -3.17
N SER A 78 -11.13 15.09 -4.31
CA SER A 78 -10.43 15.53 -5.54
C SER A 78 -9.75 16.89 -5.37
N LYS A 79 -10.10 17.64 -4.33
CA LYS A 79 -9.55 18.97 -3.99
C LYS A 79 -8.74 18.98 -2.68
N ALA A 80 -8.58 17.83 -2.02
CA ALA A 80 -8.03 17.74 -0.67
C ALA A 80 -6.50 17.80 -0.59
N GLY A 81 -5.79 18.14 -1.67
CA GLY A 81 -4.33 18.08 -1.73
C GLY A 81 -3.58 19.01 -0.75
N GLY A 82 -4.26 19.94 -0.08
CA GLY A 82 -3.61 21.00 0.68
C GLY A 82 -2.96 22.05 -0.23
N PRO A 83 -2.24 23.04 0.34
CA PRO A 83 -1.50 24.02 -0.46
C PRO A 83 -0.47 23.34 -1.36
N ALA A 84 -0.16 23.97 -2.49
CA ALA A 84 0.85 23.46 -3.43
C ALA A 84 2.18 23.21 -2.70
N ASN A 85 2.80 22.08 -2.99
CA ASN A 85 4.13 21.71 -2.52
C ASN A 85 4.83 20.86 -3.58
N ASP A 86 6.06 20.43 -3.31
CA ASP A 86 6.88 19.65 -4.25
C ASP A 86 6.22 18.33 -4.71
N LEU A 87 5.26 17.83 -3.94
CA LEU A 87 4.51 16.59 -4.19
C LEU A 87 3.07 16.84 -4.67
N ASN A 88 2.48 17.98 -4.33
CA ASN A 88 1.13 18.36 -4.71
C ASN A 88 1.14 19.63 -5.57
N PRO A 89 0.77 19.53 -6.85
CA PRO A 89 0.79 20.66 -7.75
C PRO A 89 -0.28 21.73 -7.46
N GLY A 90 -1.23 21.48 -6.55
CA GLY A 90 -2.09 22.52 -5.96
C GLY A 90 -3.27 22.95 -6.84
N GLY A 91 -4.12 22.00 -7.26
CA GLY A 91 -5.37 22.30 -7.98
C GLY A 91 -5.22 22.61 -9.47
N ARG A 92 -4.01 22.50 -10.04
CA ARG A 92 -3.85 22.27 -11.48
C ARG A 92 -4.37 20.88 -11.79
N ASP A 93 -5.18 20.75 -12.84
CA ASP A 93 -5.65 19.46 -13.33
C ASP A 93 -4.42 18.58 -13.62
N GLU A 94 -4.37 17.42 -12.95
CA GLU A 94 -3.38 16.39 -13.26
C GLU A 94 -3.51 16.08 -14.76
N ALA A 95 -2.38 15.98 -15.47
CA ALA A 95 -2.41 15.52 -16.84
C ALA A 95 -3.20 14.19 -16.88
N PRO A 96 -4.09 13.98 -17.87
CA PRO A 96 -4.84 12.74 -17.96
C PRO A 96 -3.90 11.57 -17.80
N ALA A 97 -4.20 10.68 -16.85
CA ALA A 97 -3.39 9.50 -16.64
C ALA A 97 -3.25 8.80 -18.01
N PRO A 98 -2.04 8.38 -18.41
CA PRO A 98 -1.87 7.62 -19.64
C PRO A 98 -2.81 6.41 -19.59
N PRO A 99 -3.29 5.91 -20.75
CA PRO A 99 -4.15 4.73 -20.78
C PRO A 99 -3.50 3.64 -19.94
N LYS A 100 -4.21 3.20 -18.90
CA LYS A 100 -3.74 2.09 -18.06
C LYS A 100 -3.63 0.89 -18.98
N GLY A 101 -2.41 0.39 -19.17
CA GLY A 101 -2.18 -0.86 -19.89
C GLY A 101 -2.99 -1.98 -19.26
N ASP A 102 -3.22 -3.05 -20.01
CA ASP A 102 -3.90 -4.23 -19.49
C ASP A 102 -3.01 -4.85 -18.39
N LEU A 103 -3.42 -4.66 -17.13
CA LEU A 103 -2.69 -5.20 -15.97
C LEU A 103 -2.55 -6.73 -16.05
N GLY A 104 -3.53 -7.42 -16.64
CA GLY A 104 -3.46 -8.86 -16.86
C GLY A 104 -2.33 -9.22 -17.81
N ARG A 105 -2.13 -8.44 -18.89
CA ARG A 105 -1.04 -8.65 -19.84
C ARG A 105 0.33 -8.32 -19.25
N VAL A 106 0.43 -7.30 -18.38
CA VAL A 106 1.67 -6.99 -17.64
C VAL A 106 2.04 -8.12 -16.68
N VAL A 107 1.07 -8.61 -15.89
CA VAL A 107 1.30 -9.72 -14.95
C VAL A 107 1.62 -11.02 -15.70
N ALA A 108 1.00 -11.26 -16.85
CA ALA A 108 1.30 -12.40 -17.72
C ALA A 108 2.68 -12.26 -18.43
N GLY A 109 3.35 -11.11 -18.33
CA GLY A 109 4.61 -10.83 -19.02
C GLY A 109 4.47 -10.68 -20.53
N GLN A 110 3.27 -10.37 -21.01
CA GLN A 110 2.99 -10.10 -22.42
C GLN A 110 3.21 -8.62 -22.78
N GLU A 111 3.30 -7.76 -21.77
CA GLU A 111 3.63 -6.33 -21.89
C GLU A 111 4.55 -5.90 -20.75
N LEU A 112 5.33 -4.85 -21.01
CA LEU A 112 6.12 -4.19 -19.97
C LEU A 112 5.25 -3.23 -19.17
N PHE A 113 5.53 -3.16 -17.87
CA PHE A 113 4.90 -2.22 -16.95
C PHE A 113 5.27 -0.77 -17.30
N HIS A 114 6.52 -0.53 -17.69
CA HIS A 114 7.02 0.80 -18.00
C HIS A 114 8.27 0.73 -18.88
N GLY A 115 8.43 1.71 -19.78
CA GLY A 115 9.64 1.87 -20.59
C GLY A 115 9.99 0.64 -21.43
N ASN A 116 11.29 0.37 -21.50
CA ASN A 116 11.90 -0.73 -22.26
C ASN A 116 12.33 -1.92 -21.39
N TYR A 117 12.40 -1.73 -20.07
CA TYR A 117 13.01 -2.70 -19.14
C TYR A 117 12.15 -3.04 -17.93
N CYS A 118 11.20 -2.20 -17.52
CA CYS A 118 10.39 -2.53 -16.34
C CYS A 118 9.29 -3.54 -16.69
N GLY A 119 9.52 -4.82 -16.40
CA GLY A 119 8.54 -5.90 -16.56
C GLY A 119 9.20 -7.28 -16.63
N LYS A 120 8.41 -8.30 -16.98
CA LYS A 120 8.98 -9.61 -17.29
C LYS A 120 9.56 -9.58 -18.70
N GLY A 121 10.88 -9.69 -18.81
CA GLY A 121 11.61 -9.52 -20.07
C GLY A 121 11.80 -8.03 -20.42
N GLN A 122 12.31 -7.77 -21.63
CA GLN A 122 12.65 -6.41 -22.07
C GLN A 122 12.43 -6.24 -23.58
N ARG A 123 12.23 -4.99 -24.03
CA ARG A 123 11.88 -4.67 -25.44
C ARG A 123 13.04 -4.78 -26.42
N GLY A 124 14.30 -4.86 -25.97
CA GLY A 124 15.40 -5.14 -26.88
C GLY A 124 16.76 -4.67 -26.36
N GLU A 125 17.76 -5.51 -26.60
CA GLU A 125 19.16 -5.16 -26.41
C GLU A 125 19.50 -3.90 -27.22
N GLY A 126 20.20 -2.94 -26.61
CA GLY A 126 20.66 -1.72 -27.29
C GLY A 126 19.65 -0.57 -27.38
N LEU A 127 18.42 -0.70 -26.84
CA LEU A 127 17.56 0.45 -26.62
C LEU A 127 18.02 1.24 -25.38
N PRO A 128 18.04 2.59 -25.42
CA PRO A 128 18.30 3.34 -24.19
C PRO A 128 17.10 3.23 -23.24
N PRO A 129 17.32 3.30 -21.91
CA PRO A 129 16.22 3.48 -20.97
C PRO A 129 15.52 4.80 -21.24
N THR A 130 14.20 4.80 -21.13
CA THR A 130 13.33 5.94 -21.44
C THR A 130 13.34 7.01 -20.36
N ASP A 131 13.58 6.63 -19.11
CA ASP A 131 13.76 7.54 -17.97
C ASP A 131 14.59 6.88 -16.84
N ALA A 132 14.66 7.55 -15.68
CA ALA A 132 15.44 7.09 -14.54
C ALA A 132 14.90 5.81 -13.89
N LEU A 133 13.57 5.58 -13.92
CA LEU A 133 12.96 4.34 -13.43
C LEU A 133 13.31 3.19 -14.37
N ASP A 134 13.15 3.41 -15.67
CA ASP A 134 13.49 2.43 -16.70
C ASP A 134 14.99 2.05 -16.66
N ALA A 135 15.86 3.02 -16.35
CA ALA A 135 17.28 2.76 -16.16
C ALA A 135 17.59 1.90 -14.92
N ALA A 136 16.79 1.99 -13.86
CA ALA A 136 16.91 1.12 -12.69
C ALA A 136 16.48 -0.32 -13.02
N CYS A 137 15.38 -0.49 -13.75
CA CYS A 137 14.92 -1.78 -14.25
C CYS A 137 15.96 -2.43 -15.17
N MET A 138 16.57 -1.67 -16.09
CA MET A 138 17.65 -2.17 -16.96
C MET A 138 18.84 -2.74 -16.17
N ARG A 139 19.24 -2.08 -15.08
CA ARG A 139 20.32 -2.58 -14.21
C ARG A 139 19.90 -3.82 -13.42
N HIS A 140 18.63 -3.91 -13.01
CA HIS A 140 18.08 -5.07 -12.34
C HIS A 140 18.07 -6.30 -13.24
N ASP A 141 17.61 -6.16 -14.49
CA ASP A 141 17.65 -7.22 -15.50
C ASP A 141 19.09 -7.72 -15.71
N ALA A 142 20.04 -6.80 -15.91
CA ALA A 142 21.46 -7.16 -16.05
C ALA A 142 22.03 -7.86 -14.79
N CYS A 143 21.56 -7.49 -13.60
CA CYS A 143 21.95 -8.14 -12.34
C CYS A 143 21.42 -9.57 -12.26
N TYR A 144 20.17 -9.81 -12.65
CA TYR A 144 19.58 -11.15 -12.72
C TYR A 144 20.30 -12.03 -13.74
N GLU A 145 20.60 -11.51 -14.93
CA GLU A 145 21.38 -12.22 -15.96
C GLU A 145 22.77 -12.61 -15.44
N ALA A 146 23.47 -11.68 -14.78
CA ALA A 146 24.79 -11.95 -14.21
C ALA A 146 24.74 -12.95 -13.04
N ALA A 147 23.70 -12.92 -12.22
CA ALA A 147 23.52 -13.85 -11.11
C ALA A 147 23.09 -15.25 -11.58
N GLY A 148 22.32 -15.35 -12.65
CA GLY A 148 21.71 -16.59 -13.14
C GLY A 148 20.54 -17.10 -12.27
N TYR A 149 20.06 -16.30 -11.32
CA TYR A 149 18.91 -16.60 -10.46
C TYR A 149 18.26 -15.31 -9.93
N HIS A 150 17.02 -15.43 -9.42
CA HIS A 150 16.31 -14.33 -8.75
C HIS A 150 17.01 -13.95 -7.44
N SER A 151 17.92 -12.99 -7.49
CA SER A 151 18.79 -12.62 -6.37
C SER A 151 18.16 -11.55 -5.49
N CYS A 152 18.09 -11.83 -4.18
CA CYS A 152 17.60 -10.85 -3.19
C CYS A 152 18.46 -9.57 -3.17
N ALA A 153 19.74 -9.67 -3.53
CA ALA A 153 20.62 -8.51 -3.60
C ALA A 153 20.28 -7.61 -4.80
N CYS A 154 19.91 -8.20 -5.93
CA CYS A 154 19.44 -7.46 -7.10
C CYS A 154 18.11 -6.75 -6.79
N ASP A 155 17.16 -7.43 -6.16
CA ASP A 155 15.87 -6.82 -5.76
C ASP A 155 16.05 -5.69 -4.76
N ALA A 156 16.96 -5.85 -3.80
CA ALA A 156 17.30 -4.79 -2.86
C ALA A 156 17.95 -3.58 -3.55
N SER A 157 18.72 -3.77 -4.64
CA SER A 157 19.25 -2.64 -5.43
C SER A 157 18.15 -1.93 -6.19
N LEU A 158 17.29 -2.68 -6.89
CA LEU A 158 16.14 -2.11 -7.58
C LEU A 158 15.26 -1.31 -6.64
N ARG A 159 14.96 -1.84 -5.44
CA ARG A 159 14.18 -1.15 -4.42
C ARG A 159 14.77 0.21 -4.05
N ARG A 160 16.08 0.28 -3.81
CA ARG A 160 16.76 1.54 -3.45
C ARG A 160 16.69 2.55 -4.58
N GLU A 161 16.96 2.12 -5.80
CA GLU A 161 16.99 2.99 -6.98
C GLU A 161 15.59 3.50 -7.33
N ALA A 162 14.57 2.63 -7.29
CA ALA A 162 13.18 3.02 -7.49
C ALA A 162 12.68 3.95 -6.38
N SER A 163 13.07 3.73 -5.12
CA SER A 163 12.74 4.65 -4.01
C SER A 163 13.30 6.05 -4.26
N ALA A 164 14.56 6.15 -4.71
CA ALA A 164 15.17 7.44 -5.05
C ALA A 164 14.42 8.17 -6.17
N VAL A 165 13.88 7.44 -7.16
CA VAL A 165 13.03 8.03 -8.21
C VAL A 165 11.68 8.49 -7.63
N ALA A 166 11.04 7.68 -6.80
CA ALA A 166 9.77 8.00 -6.18
C ALA A 166 9.84 9.27 -5.30
N ASP A 167 10.90 9.38 -4.50
CA ASP A 167 11.10 10.48 -3.55
C ASP A 167 11.62 11.77 -4.22
N GLY A 168 12.29 11.64 -5.37
CA GLY A 168 12.85 12.77 -6.10
C GLY A 168 11.80 13.65 -6.79
N THR A 169 12.11 14.93 -6.98
CA THR A 169 11.25 15.90 -7.70
C THR A 169 11.61 16.03 -9.19
N GLY A 170 12.68 15.38 -9.64
CA GLY A 170 13.19 15.48 -11.01
C GLY A 170 12.43 14.65 -12.06
N ALA A 171 11.61 13.69 -11.63
CA ALA A 171 10.81 12.85 -12.51
C ALA A 171 9.33 13.29 -12.51
N PRO A 172 8.60 13.10 -13.64
CA PRO A 172 7.15 13.33 -13.68
C PRO A 172 6.40 12.53 -12.61
N LEU A 173 5.30 13.06 -12.09
CA LEU A 173 4.53 12.42 -11.01
C LEU A 173 4.10 10.99 -11.35
N GLU A 174 3.74 10.74 -12.62
CA GLU A 174 3.41 9.39 -13.09
C GLU A 174 4.58 8.41 -12.97
N VAL A 175 5.80 8.83 -13.34
CA VAL A 175 7.02 8.00 -13.21
C VAL A 175 7.30 7.72 -11.74
N ARG A 176 7.14 8.73 -10.88
CA ARG A 176 7.31 8.59 -9.43
C ARG A 176 6.31 7.60 -8.81
N ARG A 177 5.04 7.66 -9.24
CA ARG A 177 4.00 6.71 -8.81
C ARG A 177 4.31 5.28 -9.28
N ARG A 178 4.77 5.12 -10.52
CA ARG A 178 5.23 3.81 -11.03
C ARG A 178 6.43 3.29 -10.26
N ALA A 179 7.36 4.17 -9.88
CA ALA A 179 8.51 3.80 -9.08
C ALA A 179 8.09 3.26 -7.70
N LEU A 180 7.07 3.85 -7.06
CA LEU A 180 6.49 3.29 -5.84
C LEU A 180 5.90 1.90 -6.07
N SER A 181 5.17 1.66 -7.16
CA SER A 181 4.69 0.31 -7.49
C SER A 181 5.83 -0.70 -7.65
N VAL A 182 6.96 -0.28 -8.23
CA VAL A 182 8.17 -1.13 -8.34
C VAL A 182 8.78 -1.40 -6.97
N VAL A 183 8.85 -0.41 -6.08
CA VAL A 183 9.29 -0.61 -4.69
C VAL A 183 8.46 -1.67 -3.99
N GLU A 184 7.13 -1.58 -4.07
CA GLU A 184 6.23 -2.57 -3.45
C GLU A 184 6.39 -3.96 -4.08
N ALA A 185 6.54 -4.04 -5.41
CA ALA A 185 6.78 -5.31 -6.09
C ALA A 185 8.06 -5.99 -5.58
N THR A 186 9.17 -5.24 -5.42
CA THR A 186 10.43 -5.79 -4.90
C THR A 186 10.35 -6.29 -3.45
N ALA A 187 9.32 -5.93 -2.69
CA ALA A 187 9.11 -6.42 -1.34
C ALA A 187 8.41 -7.79 -1.30
N VAL A 188 7.71 -8.18 -2.37
CA VAL A 188 6.89 -9.40 -2.44
C VAL A 188 7.37 -10.43 -3.46
N MET A 189 8.32 -10.07 -4.34
CA MET A 189 8.95 -11.02 -5.25
C MET A 189 9.75 -12.06 -4.47
N GLU A 190 9.60 -13.33 -4.86
CA GLU A 190 10.42 -14.41 -4.33
C GLU A 190 11.87 -14.26 -4.81
N CYS A 191 12.81 -14.39 -3.89
CA CYS A 191 14.23 -14.25 -4.18
C CYS A 191 15.06 -15.25 -3.37
N ARG A 192 16.28 -15.51 -3.83
CA ARG A 192 17.28 -16.35 -3.18
C ARG A 192 18.46 -15.48 -2.72
N ALA A 193 18.91 -15.70 -1.49
CA ALA A 193 20.17 -15.17 -0.98
C ALA A 193 21.37 -15.96 -1.56
N PRO A 194 22.54 -15.32 -1.76
CA PRO A 194 23.73 -15.96 -2.32
C PRO A 194 24.21 -17.17 -1.51
#